data_AF-A0A819CPW0-F1
#
_entry.id   AF-A0A819CPW0-F1
#
_cell.length_a   1.000
_cell.length_b   1.000
_cell.length_c   1.000
_cell.angle_alpha   90.00
_cell.angle_beta   90.00
_cell.angle_gamma   90.00
#
_symmetry.space_group_name_H-M   'P 1'
#
loop_
_entity.id
_entity.type
_entity.pdbx_description
1 polymer ?
#
loop_
_entity_poly.entity_id
_entity_poly.type
_entity_poly.pdbx_seq_one_letter_code
_entity_poly.pdbx_strand_id
1 'polypeptide(L)'
;GSLLLSNVSNYVEHLFIWRILCQLMNEEDDDTNIHLDFHEFISYFYRSIKLSVNKNLSSIEEFIICEYASILSTFDMLDIYRRKCIKAIGRCILVHFGQYEIIIERAFQLIHRIHPSIDTINERYQLITYTLNDIIQRCQNEQFEELTFIQCMTIAKVFIEQEKELELNNTDLK
;
A
#
# COMPACT_ATOMS: atom_id res chain seq x y z
N GLY A 1 0.45 7.19 -30.92
CA GLY A 1 -0.75 6.56 -30.34
C GLY A 1 -0.49 5.11 -29.97
N SER A 2 -0.35 4.22 -30.96
CA SER A 2 -0.31 2.76 -30.74
C SER A 2 0.91 2.24 -29.97
N LEU A 3 2.11 2.79 -30.18
CA LEU A 3 3.35 2.33 -29.53
C LEU A 3 3.43 2.63 -28.02
N LEU A 4 2.75 3.70 -27.57
CA LEU A 4 2.67 4.05 -26.15
C LEU A 4 1.68 3.14 -25.42
N LEU A 5 0.56 2.81 -26.07
CA LEU A 5 -0.45 1.89 -25.52
C LEU A 5 0.08 0.45 -25.43
N SER A 6 0.85 -0.02 -26.42
CA SER A 6 1.49 -1.34 -26.36
C SER A 6 2.50 -1.45 -25.22
N ASN A 7 3.27 -0.38 -24.97
CA ASN A 7 4.26 -0.36 -23.89
C ASN A 7 3.62 -0.32 -22.49
N VAL A 8 2.49 0.39 -22.34
CA VAL A 8 1.73 0.41 -21.07
C VAL A 8 1.03 -0.93 -20.83
N SER A 9 0.42 -1.53 -21.87
CA SER A 9 -0.19 -2.88 -21.78
C SER A 9 0.83 -3.92 -21.36
N ASN A 10 1.98 -3.94 -22.04
CA ASN A 10 3.07 -4.85 -21.68
C ASN A 10 3.50 -4.64 -20.23
N TYR A 11 3.70 -3.39 -19.79
CA TYR A 11 4.13 -3.13 -18.41
C TYR A 11 3.11 -3.59 -17.35
N VAL A 12 1.82 -3.36 -17.57
CA VAL A 12 0.71 -3.82 -16.71
C VAL A 12 0.67 -5.34 -16.64
N GLU A 13 0.78 -6.01 -17.79
CA GLU A 13 0.84 -7.48 -17.88
C GLU A 13 2.05 -8.05 -17.16
N HIS A 14 3.22 -7.42 -17.31
CA HIS A 14 4.45 -7.84 -16.62
C HIS A 14 4.31 -7.69 -15.10
N LEU A 15 3.75 -6.58 -14.59
CA LEU A 15 3.51 -6.41 -13.15
C LEU A 15 2.54 -7.46 -12.60
N PHE A 16 1.46 -7.75 -13.33
CA PHE A 16 0.49 -8.77 -12.93
C PHE A 16 1.11 -10.17 -12.85
N ILE A 17 1.86 -10.56 -13.90
CA ILE A 17 2.59 -11.83 -13.93
C ILE A 17 3.58 -11.88 -12.76
N TRP A 18 4.27 -10.77 -12.50
CA TRP A 18 5.25 -10.70 -11.42
C TRP A 18 4.61 -10.90 -10.05
N ARG A 19 3.45 -10.29 -9.78
CA ARG A 19 2.69 -10.55 -8.55
C ARG A 19 2.38 -12.02 -8.39
N ILE A 20 1.85 -12.68 -9.43
CA ILE A 20 1.49 -14.10 -9.37
C ILE A 20 2.73 -14.95 -9.07
N LEU A 21 3.84 -14.71 -9.75
CA LEU A 21 5.09 -15.43 -9.49
C LEU A 21 5.54 -15.26 -8.04
N CYS A 22 5.55 -14.02 -7.54
CA CYS A 22 5.91 -13.74 -6.14
C CYS A 22 4.99 -14.41 -5.12
N GLN A 23 3.71 -14.59 -5.44
CA GLN A 23 2.76 -15.29 -4.58
C GLN A 23 2.98 -16.80 -4.59
N LEU A 24 3.10 -17.40 -5.78
CA LEU A 24 3.31 -18.84 -5.94
C LEU A 24 4.62 -19.31 -5.30
N MET A 25 5.71 -18.54 -5.44
CA MET A 25 6.98 -18.89 -4.81
C MET A 25 6.92 -18.90 -3.28
N ASN A 26 6.10 -18.02 -2.68
CA ASN A 26 5.88 -18.04 -1.23
C ASN A 26 5.00 -19.22 -0.78
N GLU A 27 4.21 -19.82 -1.67
CA GLU A 27 3.38 -20.98 -1.38
C GLU A 27 4.13 -22.30 -1.51
N GLU A 28 5.11 -22.37 -2.43
CA GLU A 28 5.83 -23.62 -2.75
C GLU A 28 7.02 -23.93 -1.81
N ASP A 29 7.33 -23.08 -0.84
CA ASP A 29 8.46 -23.23 0.11
C ASP A 29 9.81 -23.53 -0.60
N ASP A 30 9.90 -23.21 -1.89
CA ASP A 30 11.02 -23.56 -2.74
C ASP A 30 12.07 -22.44 -2.64
N ASP A 31 13.25 -22.78 -2.14
CA ASP A 31 14.39 -21.87 -1.86
C ASP A 31 14.92 -21.15 -3.12
N THR A 32 14.31 -21.37 -4.29
CA THR A 32 14.40 -20.50 -5.47
C THR A 32 13.74 -19.14 -5.22
N ASN A 33 14.32 -18.39 -4.28
CA ASN A 33 14.05 -16.97 -4.13
C ASN A 33 14.45 -16.28 -5.44
N ILE A 34 13.47 -15.73 -6.18
CA ILE A 34 13.78 -14.55 -6.98
C ILE A 34 14.28 -13.53 -5.97
N HIS A 35 15.60 -13.33 -5.93
CA HIS A 35 16.22 -12.22 -5.21
C HIS A 35 15.82 -10.92 -5.91
N LEU A 36 14.58 -10.52 -5.67
CA LEU A 36 14.10 -9.19 -5.89
C LEU A 36 14.92 -8.27 -4.97
N ASP A 37 15.71 -7.39 -5.58
CA ASP A 37 16.35 -6.34 -4.81
C ASP A 37 15.25 -5.44 -4.24
N PHE A 38 15.04 -5.57 -2.93
CA PHE A 38 14.06 -4.79 -2.19
C PHE A 38 14.26 -3.28 -2.38
N HIS A 39 15.51 -2.80 -2.43
CA HIS A 39 15.80 -1.39 -2.59
C HIS A 39 15.43 -0.89 -3.99
N GLU A 40 15.74 -1.68 -5.00
CA GLU A 40 15.38 -1.36 -6.38
C GLU A 40 13.87 -1.33 -6.54
N PHE A 41 13.19 -2.34 -6.01
CA PHE A 41 11.74 -2.46 -6.04
C PHE A 41 11.03 -1.29 -5.33
N ILE A 42 11.43 -0.96 -4.10
CA ILE A 42 10.90 0.20 -3.36
C ILE A 42 11.14 1.50 -4.12
N SER A 43 12.29 1.64 -4.78
CA SER A 43 12.60 2.83 -5.57
C SER A 43 11.66 2.98 -6.78
N TYR A 44 11.36 1.89 -7.48
CA TYR A 44 10.38 1.89 -8.57
C TYR A 44 8.96 2.17 -8.09
N PHE A 45 8.56 1.58 -6.95
CA PHE A 45 7.26 1.83 -6.38
C PHE A 45 7.10 3.30 -5.96
N TYR A 46 8.08 3.85 -5.23
CA TYR A 46 8.07 5.25 -4.82
C TYR A 46 8.03 6.19 -6.02
N ARG A 47 8.77 5.88 -7.10
CA ARG A 47 8.70 6.64 -8.35
C ARG A 47 7.30 6.62 -8.96
N SER A 48 6.63 5.47 -8.96
CA SER A 48 5.26 5.32 -9.47
C SER A 48 4.25 6.15 -8.65
N ILE A 49 4.39 6.14 -7.32
CA ILE A 49 3.63 7.02 -6.42
C ILE A 49 3.88 8.48 -6.81
N LYS A 50 5.14 8.93 -6.84
CA LYS A 50 5.49 10.32 -7.11
C LYS A 50 4.96 10.84 -8.45
N LEU A 51 4.96 10.00 -9.50
CA LEU A 51 4.44 10.38 -10.82
C LEU A 51 2.91 10.59 -10.83
N SER A 52 2.21 10.03 -9.83
CA SER A 52 0.76 10.02 -9.72
C SER A 52 0.21 11.05 -8.71
N VAL A 53 1.06 11.62 -7.84
CA VAL A 53 0.69 12.49 -6.70
C VAL A 53 0.00 13.82 -7.07
N ASN A 54 0.06 14.28 -8.32
CA ASN A 54 -0.44 15.60 -8.72
C ASN A 54 -1.57 15.56 -9.75
N LYS A 55 -2.29 14.44 -9.85
CA LYS A 55 -3.33 14.22 -10.87
C LYS A 55 -4.45 13.37 -10.29
N ASN A 56 -5.63 13.42 -10.90
CA ASN A 56 -6.57 12.32 -10.74
C ASN A 56 -5.92 11.07 -11.32
N LEU A 57 -5.82 10.02 -10.51
CA LEU A 57 -5.31 8.73 -10.94
C LEU A 57 -6.15 8.18 -12.09
N SER A 58 -5.48 7.73 -13.15
CA SER A 58 -6.11 6.84 -14.12
C SER A 58 -6.26 5.43 -13.54
N SER A 59 -7.23 4.65 -14.04
CA SER A 59 -7.42 3.26 -13.63
C SER A 59 -6.15 2.40 -13.77
N ILE A 60 -5.29 2.73 -14.75
CA ILE A 60 -4.00 2.06 -14.95
C ILE A 60 -3.02 2.41 -13.83
N GLU A 61 -2.94 3.67 -13.40
CA GLU A 61 -2.06 4.07 -12.30
C GLU A 61 -2.56 3.51 -10.97
N GLU A 62 -3.87 3.46 -10.73
CA GLU A 62 -4.46 2.77 -9.57
C GLU A 62 -4.06 1.30 -9.55
N PHE A 63 -4.21 0.61 -10.70
CA PHE A 63 -3.80 -0.78 -10.85
C PHE A 63 -2.31 -0.97 -10.54
N ILE A 64 -1.44 -0.15 -11.13
CA ILE A 64 0.02 -0.22 -10.91
C ILE A 64 0.35 -0.08 -9.42
N ILE A 65 -0.23 0.90 -8.71
CA ILE A 65 0.01 1.10 -7.28
C ILE A 65 -0.44 -0.13 -6.47
N CYS A 66 -1.60 -0.69 -6.80
CA CYS A 66 -2.13 -1.89 -6.16
C CYS A 66 -1.25 -3.14 -6.40
N GLU A 67 -0.74 -3.33 -7.62
CA GLU A 67 0.17 -4.44 -7.93
C GLU A 67 1.50 -4.28 -7.19
N TYR A 68 2.07 -3.08 -7.18
CA TYR A 68 3.29 -2.80 -6.41
C TYR A 68 3.09 -3.06 -4.91
N ALA A 69 1.98 -2.63 -4.32
CA ALA A 69 1.67 -2.90 -2.91
C ALA A 69 1.52 -4.40 -2.64
N SER A 70 0.90 -5.14 -3.57
CA SER A 70 0.70 -6.59 -3.47
C SER A 70 2.02 -7.35 -3.57
N ILE A 71 2.88 -7.01 -4.53
CA ILE A 71 4.23 -7.58 -4.63
C ILE A 71 5.06 -7.20 -3.41
N LEU A 72 5.00 -5.95 -2.95
CA LEU A 72 5.73 -5.54 -1.74
C LEU A 72 5.32 -6.35 -0.53
N SER A 73 4.04 -6.72 -0.46
CA SER A 73 3.57 -7.58 0.60
C SER A 73 4.32 -8.90 0.57
N THR A 74 4.69 -9.50 -0.56
CA THR A 74 5.32 -10.84 -0.62
C THR A 74 6.72 -10.92 -0.01
N PHE A 75 7.41 -9.80 0.20
CA PHE A 75 8.75 -9.80 0.78
C PHE A 75 8.78 -10.28 2.24
N ASP A 76 9.91 -10.84 2.65
CA ASP A 76 10.14 -11.13 4.06
C ASP A 76 10.24 -9.83 4.87
N MET A 77 9.65 -9.87 6.06
CA MET A 77 9.60 -8.73 6.99
C MET A 77 10.63 -8.86 8.11
N LEU A 78 11.65 -9.70 7.96
CA LEU A 78 12.63 -9.99 9.02
C LEU A 78 13.55 -8.79 9.29
N ASP A 79 13.90 -8.04 8.25
CA ASP A 79 14.74 -6.86 8.35
C ASP A 79 13.96 -5.62 8.84
N ILE A 80 14.47 -4.99 9.90
CA ILE A 80 13.91 -3.75 10.46
C ILE A 80 13.95 -2.58 9.48
N TYR A 81 14.94 -2.53 8.59
CA TYR A 81 15.03 -1.51 7.54
C TYR A 81 13.86 -1.66 6.57
N ARG A 82 13.59 -2.88 6.10
CA ARG A 82 12.46 -3.17 5.20
C ARG A 82 11.13 -2.79 5.82
N ARG A 83 10.89 -3.18 7.08
CA ARG A 83 9.68 -2.77 7.83
C ARG A 83 9.50 -1.25 7.87
N LYS A 84 10.59 -0.49 8.09
CA LYS A 84 10.54 0.99 8.07
C LYS A 84 10.22 1.55 6.69
N CYS A 85 10.84 1.02 5.64
CA CYS A 85 10.56 1.44 4.26
C CYS A 85 9.10 1.17 3.87
N ILE A 86 8.59 0.00 4.19
CA ILE A 86 7.20 -0.40 3.93
C ILE A 86 6.24 0.50 4.69
N LYS A 87 6.51 0.79 5.97
CA LYS A 87 5.71 1.74 6.77
C LYS A 87 5.70 3.14 6.14
N ALA A 88 6.84 3.61 5.64
CA ALA A 88 6.94 4.90 4.96
C ALA A 88 6.13 4.90 3.65
N ILE A 89 6.22 3.85 2.84
CA ILE A 89 5.45 3.69 1.60
C ILE A 89 3.95 3.63 1.87
N GLY A 90 3.51 2.82 2.84
CA GLY A 90 2.10 2.74 3.23
C GLY A 90 1.56 4.10 3.64
N ARG A 91 2.29 4.87 4.44
CA ARG A 91 1.92 6.26 4.77
C ARG A 91 1.87 7.16 3.55
N CYS A 92 2.87 7.10 2.66
CA CYS A 92 2.85 7.89 1.43
C CYS A 92 1.61 7.60 0.59
N ILE A 93 1.21 6.33 0.49
CA ILE A 93 0.00 5.93 -0.22
C ILE A 93 -1.23 6.56 0.43
N LEU A 94 -1.40 6.40 1.75
CA LEU A 94 -2.54 6.95 2.49
C LEU A 94 -2.64 8.47 2.36
N VAL A 95 -1.51 9.18 2.47
CA VAL A 95 -1.48 10.65 2.40
C VAL A 95 -1.84 11.18 1.02
N HIS A 96 -1.44 10.49 -0.05
CA HIS A 96 -1.59 11.00 -1.42
C HIS A 96 -2.78 10.43 -2.18
N PHE A 97 -3.24 9.24 -1.80
CA PHE A 97 -4.31 8.50 -2.47
C PHE A 97 -5.44 8.11 -1.51
N GLY A 98 -5.55 8.84 -0.39
CA GLY A 98 -6.55 8.63 0.66
C GLY A 98 -8.00 8.77 0.22
N GLN A 99 -8.28 9.16 -1.02
CA GLN A 99 -9.62 9.17 -1.62
C GLN A 99 -9.96 7.88 -2.38
N TYR A 100 -9.01 6.97 -2.59
CA TYR A 100 -9.18 5.73 -3.37
C TYR A 100 -9.24 4.52 -2.44
N GLU A 101 -10.45 4.05 -2.16
CA GLU A 101 -10.72 2.97 -1.21
C GLU A 101 -9.86 1.72 -1.44
N ILE A 102 -9.78 1.23 -2.69
CA ILE A 102 -8.97 0.05 -3.04
C ILE A 102 -7.47 0.23 -2.75
N ILE A 103 -6.94 1.44 -2.96
CA ILE A 103 -5.52 1.74 -2.72
C ILE A 103 -5.24 1.83 -1.23
N ILE A 104 -6.18 2.39 -0.47
CA ILE A 104 -6.13 2.46 1.00
C ILE A 104 -6.16 1.05 1.59
N GLU A 105 -7.04 0.18 1.10
CA GLU A 105 -7.12 -1.22 1.53
C GLU A 105 -5.78 -1.94 1.37
N ARG A 106 -5.12 -1.75 0.22
CA ARG A 106 -3.78 -2.31 -0.05
C ARG A 106 -2.70 -1.73 0.86
N ALA A 107 -2.75 -0.44 1.15
CA ALA A 107 -1.82 0.19 2.08
C ALA A 107 -1.98 -0.38 3.50
N PHE A 108 -3.21 -0.62 3.94
CA PHE A 108 -3.47 -1.23 5.24
C PHE A 108 -3.04 -2.69 5.31
N GLN A 109 -3.34 -3.50 4.29
CA GLN A 109 -2.84 -4.89 4.21
C GLN A 109 -1.31 -4.94 4.34
N LEU A 110 -0.63 -4.01 3.68
CA LEU A 110 0.82 -3.88 3.75
C LEU A 110 1.32 -3.51 5.16
N ILE A 111 0.66 -2.55 5.82
CA ILE A 111 0.96 -2.13 7.19
C ILE A 111 0.69 -3.27 8.20
N HIS A 112 -0.41 -4.01 8.03
CA HIS A 112 -0.81 -5.12 8.89
C HIS A 112 0.19 -6.27 8.84
N ARG A 113 0.81 -6.50 7.68
CA ARG A 113 1.88 -7.50 7.56
C ARG A 113 3.13 -7.15 8.39
N ILE A 114 3.40 -5.86 8.63
CA ILE A 114 4.49 -5.43 9.52
C ILE A 114 4.13 -5.61 10.99
N HIS A 115 2.85 -5.41 11.33
CA HIS A 115 2.31 -5.40 12.68
C HIS A 115 1.20 -6.46 12.81
N PRO A 116 1.53 -7.77 12.75
CA PRO A 116 0.51 -8.82 12.60
C PRO A 116 -0.22 -9.17 13.91
N SER A 117 0.31 -8.81 15.08
CA SER A 117 -0.27 -9.20 16.37
C SER A 117 -1.27 -8.18 16.91
N ILE A 118 -2.21 -8.65 17.73
CA ILE A 118 -3.14 -7.82 18.50
C ILE A 118 -2.36 -6.85 19.41
N ASP A 119 -1.21 -7.28 19.94
CA ASP A 119 -0.36 -6.44 20.80
C ASP A 119 0.18 -5.18 20.09
N THR A 120 0.21 -5.19 18.76
CA THR A 120 0.64 -4.04 17.93
C THR A 120 -0.50 -3.14 17.47
N ILE A 121 -1.74 -3.38 17.93
CA ILE A 121 -2.91 -2.55 17.56
C ILE A 121 -2.69 -1.07 17.89
N ASN A 122 -2.14 -0.77 19.07
CA ASN A 122 -1.83 0.61 19.46
C ASN A 122 -0.85 1.28 18.49
N GLU A 123 0.12 0.54 17.94
CA GLU A 123 1.08 1.07 16.97
C GLU A 123 0.41 1.38 15.63
N ARG A 124 -0.58 0.57 15.23
CA ARG A 124 -1.39 0.80 14.02
C ARG A 124 -2.30 2.01 14.19
N TYR A 125 -3.03 2.11 15.30
CA TYR A 125 -3.84 3.30 15.63
C TYR A 125 -2.99 4.57 15.69
N GLN A 126 -1.80 4.51 16.29
CA GLN A 126 -0.86 5.64 16.31
C GLN A 126 -0.42 6.02 14.90
N LEU A 127 -0.06 5.05 14.06
CA LEU A 127 0.34 5.29 12.68
C LEU A 127 -0.75 6.03 11.89
N ILE A 128 -2.01 5.60 12.04
CA ILE A 128 -3.14 6.22 11.37
C ILE A 128 -3.45 7.59 11.92
N THR A 129 -3.41 7.75 13.25
CA THR A 129 -3.55 9.08 13.87
C THR A 129 -2.50 10.06 13.34
N TYR A 130 -1.23 9.65 13.25
CA TYR A 130 -0.18 10.50 12.68
C TYR A 130 -0.42 10.80 11.20
N THR A 131 -0.88 9.82 10.44
CA THR A 131 -1.16 9.98 9.00
C THR A 131 -2.31 10.96 8.76
N LEU A 132 -3.41 10.83 9.50
CA LEU A 132 -4.54 11.76 9.43
C LEU A 132 -4.13 13.17 9.84
N ASN A 133 -3.34 13.30 10.91
CA ASN A 133 -2.82 14.60 11.33
C ASN A 133 -1.94 15.26 10.25
N ASP A 134 -1.08 14.50 9.56
CA ASP A 134 -0.28 15.03 8.45
C ASP A 134 -1.15 15.56 7.31
N ILE A 135 -2.23 14.84 6.96
CA ILE A 135 -3.19 15.26 5.93
C ILE A 135 -3.90 16.56 6.35
N ILE A 136 -4.39 16.61 7.59
CA ILE A 136 -5.06 17.80 8.15
C ILE A 136 -4.11 19.01 8.17
N GLN A 137 -2.85 18.81 8.57
CA GLN A 137 -1.85 19.89 8.59
C GLN A 137 -1.54 20.42 7.19
N ARG A 138 -1.53 19.58 6.15
CA ARG A 138 -1.38 20.03 4.76
C ARG A 138 -2.55 20.91 4.33
N CYS A 139 -3.77 20.52 4.67
CA CYS A 139 -4.97 21.29 4.36
C CYS A 139 -4.94 22.71 4.96
N GLN A 140 -4.47 22.85 6.20
CA GLN A 140 -4.36 24.16 6.87
C GLN A 140 -3.46 25.15 6.09
N ASN A 141 -2.58 24.64 5.22
CA ASN A 141 -1.70 25.46 4.39
C ASN A 141 -2.21 25.67 2.96
N GLU A 142 -3.17 24.88 2.46
CA GLU A 142 -3.47 24.80 1.02
C GLU A 142 -4.95 25.02 0.61
N GLN A 143 -5.86 25.40 1.51
CA GLN A 143 -7.29 25.73 1.20
C GLN A 143 -8.13 24.58 0.58
N PHE A 144 -7.73 23.30 0.69
CA PHE A 144 -8.47 22.15 0.15
C PHE A 144 -9.26 21.35 1.21
N GLU A 145 -10.19 22.00 1.92
CA GLU A 145 -10.90 21.41 3.06
C GLU A 145 -11.78 20.18 2.70
N GLU A 146 -12.48 20.22 1.56
CA GLU A 146 -13.41 19.16 1.16
C GLU A 146 -12.69 17.86 0.79
N LEU A 147 -11.61 17.93 -0.01
CA LEU A 147 -10.85 16.75 -0.40
C LEU A 147 -10.14 16.13 0.80
N THR A 148 -9.58 16.95 1.70
CA THR A 148 -8.98 16.46 2.94
C THR A 148 -10.00 15.77 3.83
N PHE A 149 -11.22 16.30 3.93
CA PHE A 149 -12.29 15.64 4.67
C PHE A 149 -12.61 14.27 4.07
N ILE A 150 -12.78 14.17 2.76
CA ILE A 150 -13.03 12.90 2.05
C ILE A 150 -11.90 11.91 2.31
N GLN A 151 -10.64 12.35 2.20
CA GLN A 151 -9.48 11.50 2.46
C GLN A 151 -9.47 10.95 3.89
N CYS A 152 -9.62 11.83 4.88
CA CYS A 152 -9.62 11.43 6.28
C CYS A 152 -10.76 10.45 6.60
N MET A 153 -11.97 10.72 6.09
CA MET A 153 -13.13 9.86 6.30
C MET A 153 -12.97 8.49 5.65
N THR A 154 -12.44 8.44 4.43
CA THR A 154 -12.23 7.17 3.70
C THR A 154 -11.16 6.33 4.39
N ILE A 155 -10.02 6.93 4.77
CA ILE A 155 -8.95 6.23 5.51
C ILE A 155 -9.49 5.68 6.83
N ALA A 156 -10.22 6.49 7.61
CA ALA A 156 -10.77 6.06 8.90
C ALA A 156 -11.80 4.93 8.73
N LYS A 157 -12.67 5.01 7.72
CA LYS A 157 -13.66 3.98 7.41
C LYS A 157 -12.98 2.64 7.13
N VAL A 158 -12.07 2.60 6.15
CA VAL A 158 -11.39 1.38 5.72
C VAL A 158 -10.57 0.78 6.86
N PHE A 159 -9.92 1.62 7.67
CA PHE A 159 -9.17 1.16 8.85
C PHE A 159 -10.08 0.41 9.83
N ILE A 160 -11.22 1.00 10.19
CA ILE A 160 -12.17 0.39 11.14
C ILE A 160 -12.73 -0.92 10.59
N GLU A 161 -13.01 -0.98 9.29
CA GLU A 161 -13.50 -2.20 8.64
C GLU A 161 -12.45 -3.32 8.69
N GLN A 162 -11.19 -3.05 8.35
CA GLN A 162 -10.14 -4.06 8.40
C GLN A 162 -9.75 -4.51 9.82
N GLU A 163 -9.74 -3.61 10.81
CA GLU A 163 -9.47 -4.01 12.20
C GLU A 163 -10.57 -4.95 12.72
N LYS A 164 -11.85 -4.71 12.37
CA LYS A 164 -12.95 -5.62 12.72
C LYS A 164 -12.79 -6.99 12.08
N GLU A 165 -12.41 -7.05 10.81
CA GLU A 165 -12.15 -8.32 10.12
C GLU A 165 -10.99 -9.09 10.77
N LEU A 166 -9.92 -8.41 11.17
CA LEU A 166 -8.80 -9.00 11.89
C LEU A 166 -9.21 -9.51 13.29
N GLU A 167 -10.05 -8.78 14.02
CA GLU A 167 -10.57 -9.23 15.32
C GLU A 167 -11.43 -10.50 15.19
N LEU A 168 -12.32 -10.54 14.20
CA LEU A 168 -13.16 -11.71 13.90
C LEU A 168 -12.32 -12.95 13.55
N ASN A 169 -11.37 -12.80 12.62
CA ASN A 169 -10.50 -13.91 12.21
C ASN A 169 -9.65 -14.46 13.37
N ASN A 170 -9.28 -13.62 14.34
CA ASN A 170 -8.53 -14.05 15.53
C ASN A 170 -9.41 -14.67 16.62
N THR A 171 -10.71 -14.41 16.62
CA THR A 171 -11.66 -15.04 17.57
C THR A 171 -12.04 -16.45 17.12
N ASP A 172 -12.12 -16.71 15.82
CA ASP A 172 -12.38 -18.05 15.27
C ASP A 172 -11.19 -19.03 15.39
N LEU A 173 -10.00 -18.54 15.72
CA LEU A 173 -8.77 -19.33 15.95
C LEU A 173 -8.55 -19.70 17.43
N LYS A 174 -9.44 -19.31 18.35
CA LYS A 174 -9.38 -19.63 19.79
C LYS A 174 -10.46 -20.64 20.18
#